data_AF-A0A9X6U5Q1-F1
#
_entry.id   AF-A0A9X6U5Q1-F1
#
_cell.length_a   1.000
_cell.length_b   1.000
_cell.length_c   1.000
_cell.angle_alpha   90.00
_cell.angle_beta   90.00
_cell.angle_gamma   90.00
#
_symmetry.space_group_name_H-M   'P 1'
#
loop_
_entity.id
_entity.type
_entity.pdbx_description
1 polymer ?
#
loop_
_entity_poly.entity_id
_entity_poly.type
_entity_poly.pdbx_seq_one_letter_code
_entity_poly.pdbx_strand_id
1 'polypeptide(L)'
;MVTLIENWISKMIKEKISAEHIESMNNRTIEDGSNYRIYYDKISDRARTALVQVDKIKGIYTDRITSGRSVYNLFFSATGEIPKSIENLEYDRIKENLDSLTDLGREAQYEFYENKKKQQTENLPIFVHYLDDDVYFLVTDGVHRTVSAIMFGAPMIMGRVDTYKKNKDKEDNYVVHEETKGKWEKINKKLKYISIHKLDIVDLDPFEARFSHQEGKYEIRLNAFSNQNLNLDFDSPVVIVDNGIIEDAKRIEKEKENVGILIRKLRQIDSYLSPIFKILRWLPFNQSKKLRLVAKLLERQYDKHQRLKM
;
A
#
# COMPACT_ATOMS: atom_id res chain seq x y z
N MET A 1 -4.16 -15.51 37.94
CA MET A 1 -3.11 -14.49 37.76
C MET A 1 -3.69 -13.45 36.84
N VAL A 2 -3.82 -12.20 37.28
CA VAL A 2 -4.39 -11.12 36.44
C VAL A 2 -3.34 -10.73 35.41
N THR A 3 -3.71 -10.65 34.13
CA THR A 3 -2.80 -10.24 33.06
C THR A 3 -2.45 -8.75 33.17
N LEU A 4 -1.37 -8.31 32.55
CA LEU A 4 -1.00 -6.90 32.53
C LEU A 4 -2.07 -6.08 31.77
N ILE A 5 -2.63 -6.63 30.70
CA ILE A 5 -3.78 -6.05 29.99
C ILE A 5 -4.98 -5.85 30.92
N GLU A 6 -5.40 -6.89 31.66
CA GLU A 6 -6.54 -6.79 32.60
C GLU A 6 -6.31 -5.74 33.69
N ASN A 7 -5.07 -5.65 34.20
CA ASN A 7 -4.69 -4.62 35.17
C ASN A 7 -4.82 -3.21 34.57
N TRP A 8 -4.32 -3.00 33.35
CA TRP A 8 -4.41 -1.71 32.66
C TRP A 8 -5.86 -1.32 32.35
N ILE A 9 -6.69 -2.27 31.92
CA ILE A 9 -8.13 -2.05 31.73
C ILE A 9 -8.80 -1.64 33.04
N SER A 10 -8.49 -2.33 34.14
CA SER A 10 -9.05 -2.01 35.46
C SER A 10 -8.69 -0.59 35.92
N LYS A 11 -7.45 -0.15 35.66
CA LYS A 11 -7.01 1.23 35.90
C LYS A 11 -7.81 2.24 35.07
N MET A 12 -8.01 2.00 33.78
CA MET A 12 -8.79 2.89 32.90
C MET A 12 -10.26 2.98 33.34
N ILE A 13 -10.87 1.87 33.75
CA ILE A 13 -12.25 1.83 34.25
C ILE A 13 -12.40 2.63 35.55
N LYS A 14 -11.42 2.54 36.47
CA LYS A 14 -11.39 3.34 37.70
C LYS A 14 -11.41 4.84 37.40
N GLU A 15 -10.76 5.25 36.31
CA GLU A 15 -10.72 6.64 35.82
C GLU A 15 -11.89 6.98 34.87
N LYS A 16 -13.00 6.24 34.97
CA LYS A 16 -14.27 6.51 34.26
C LYS A 16 -14.16 6.44 32.73
N ILE A 17 -13.22 5.66 32.19
CA ILE A 17 -13.26 5.23 30.78
C ILE A 17 -14.18 4.00 30.73
N SER A 18 -15.23 4.03 29.92
CA SER A 18 -16.19 2.93 29.88
C SER A 18 -15.57 1.65 29.29
N ALA A 19 -15.99 0.50 29.81
CA ALA A 19 -15.59 -0.80 29.26
C ALA A 19 -16.02 -0.92 27.79
N GLU A 20 -17.22 -0.42 27.45
CA GLU A 20 -17.74 -0.37 26.08
C GLU A 20 -16.82 0.42 25.14
N HIS A 21 -16.28 1.56 25.59
CA HIS A 21 -15.33 2.35 24.79
C HIS A 21 -14.04 1.55 24.55
N ILE A 22 -13.46 0.97 25.59
CA ILE A 22 -12.23 0.15 25.49
C ILE A 22 -12.45 -1.03 24.54
N GLU A 23 -13.59 -1.72 24.66
CA GLU A 23 -13.94 -2.84 23.77
C GLU A 23 -14.11 -2.37 22.32
N SER A 24 -14.77 -1.23 22.10
CA SER A 24 -14.95 -0.67 20.76
C SER A 24 -13.62 -0.36 20.05
N MET A 25 -12.53 -0.13 20.80
CA MET A 25 -11.19 0.07 20.23
C MET A 25 -10.62 -1.18 19.55
N ASN A 26 -11.21 -2.37 19.75
CA ASN A 26 -10.90 -3.56 18.96
C ASN A 26 -11.38 -3.44 17.51
N ASN A 27 -12.49 -2.73 17.29
CA ASN A 27 -13.08 -2.54 15.97
C ASN A 27 -12.57 -1.27 15.27
N ARG A 28 -11.94 -0.36 16.02
CA ARG A 28 -11.31 0.84 15.45
C ARG A 28 -9.93 0.51 14.87
N THR A 29 -9.90 0.14 13.59
CA THR A 29 -8.65 -0.13 12.84
C THR A 29 -8.00 1.15 12.36
N ILE A 30 -6.66 1.20 12.42
CA ILE A 30 -5.86 2.26 11.80
C ILE A 30 -5.88 2.07 10.28
N GLU A 31 -6.37 3.07 9.58
CA GLU A 31 -6.47 3.08 8.12
C GLU A 31 -5.10 3.27 7.45
N ASP A 32 -4.90 2.61 6.31
CA ASP A 32 -3.82 2.97 5.39
C ASP A 32 -4.24 4.20 4.61
N GLY A 33 -3.51 5.29 4.77
CA GLY A 33 -3.78 6.51 4.01
C GLY A 33 -3.02 6.58 2.69
N SER A 34 -2.22 5.58 2.31
CA SER A 34 -1.31 5.62 1.14
C SER A 34 -1.94 6.25 -0.10
N ASN A 35 -3.21 5.93 -0.38
CA ASN A 35 -4.01 6.51 -1.46
C ASN A 35 -4.19 8.03 -1.36
N TYR A 36 -4.46 8.58 -0.18
CA TYR A 36 -4.59 10.02 0.01
C TYR A 36 -3.33 10.79 -0.41
N ARG A 37 -2.13 10.21 -0.22
CA ARG A 37 -0.87 10.85 -0.66
C ARG A 37 -0.74 10.93 -2.18
N ILE A 38 -1.50 10.13 -2.92
CA ILE A 38 -1.45 10.08 -4.37
C ILE A 38 -2.22 11.23 -4.99
N TYR A 39 -3.43 11.48 -4.50
CA TYR A 39 -4.38 12.42 -5.14
C TYR A 39 -4.77 13.63 -4.29
N TYR A 40 -4.08 13.87 -3.18
CA TYR A 40 -4.17 15.13 -2.46
C TYR A 40 -2.90 15.95 -2.59
N ASP A 41 -3.06 17.26 -2.82
CA ASP A 41 -1.97 18.22 -2.86
C ASP A 41 -1.89 19.01 -1.55
N LYS A 42 -0.66 19.27 -1.10
CA LYS A 42 -0.39 20.15 0.04
C LYS A 42 -0.75 21.58 -0.36
N ILE A 43 -1.60 22.25 0.42
CA ILE A 43 -2.05 23.62 0.15
C ILE A 43 -1.51 24.66 1.14
N SER A 44 -0.76 24.23 2.17
CA SER A 44 -0.10 25.13 3.12
C SER A 44 1.34 24.69 3.34
N ASP A 45 2.30 25.58 3.08
CA ASP A 45 3.73 25.30 3.28
C ASP A 45 4.14 25.26 4.76
N ARG A 46 3.27 25.73 5.67
CA ARG A 46 3.54 25.74 7.10
C ARG A 46 2.46 24.98 7.86
N ALA A 47 2.90 23.95 8.59
CA ALA A 47 2.07 23.27 9.57
C ALA A 47 1.62 24.25 10.65
N ARG A 48 0.32 24.35 10.88
CA ARG A 48 -0.25 25.21 11.94
C ARG A 48 -0.48 24.40 13.21
N THR A 49 -0.26 25.00 14.37
CA THR A 49 -0.68 24.39 15.64
C THR A 49 -2.20 24.47 15.76
N ALA A 50 -2.87 23.34 15.97
CA ALA A 50 -4.32 23.27 16.09
C ALA A 50 -4.77 22.12 17.00
N LEU A 51 -5.95 22.29 17.60
CA LEU A 51 -6.66 21.19 18.23
C LEU A 51 -7.27 20.30 17.15
N VAL A 52 -6.94 19.01 17.20
CA VAL A 52 -7.43 17.97 16.30
C VAL A 52 -8.48 17.15 17.05
N GLN A 53 -9.64 16.93 16.41
CA GLN A 53 -10.66 16.03 16.96
C GLN A 53 -10.16 14.59 16.86
N VAL A 54 -10.13 13.89 18.00
CA VAL A 54 -9.51 12.57 18.10
C VAL A 54 -10.27 11.51 17.31
N ASP A 55 -11.59 11.64 17.19
CA ASP A 55 -12.46 10.75 16.39
C ASP A 55 -12.20 10.86 14.88
N LYS A 56 -11.73 12.02 14.39
CA LYS A 56 -11.33 12.25 13.00
C LYS A 56 -9.95 11.72 12.65
N ILE A 57 -9.16 11.27 13.63
CA ILE A 57 -7.88 10.59 13.37
C ILE A 57 -8.14 9.17 12.89
N LYS A 58 -7.92 8.93 11.59
CA LYS A 58 -8.19 7.66 10.91
C LYS A 58 -6.98 6.75 10.79
N GLY A 59 -5.80 7.34 10.61
CA GLY A 59 -4.59 6.57 10.34
C GLY A 59 -3.33 7.12 11.01
N ILE A 60 -2.30 6.28 10.98
CA ILE A 60 -0.94 6.59 11.45
C ILE A 60 0.02 6.12 10.37
N TYR A 61 0.75 7.05 9.75
CA TYR A 61 1.82 6.76 8.81
C TYR A 61 3.15 6.71 9.55
N THR A 62 3.58 5.51 9.93
CA THR A 62 4.95 5.27 10.36
C THR A 62 5.39 3.94 9.81
N ASP A 63 6.66 3.88 9.42
CA ASP A 63 7.41 2.67 9.14
C ASP A 63 7.30 1.58 10.23
N ARG A 64 6.98 1.98 11.48
CA ARG A 64 6.87 1.08 12.64
C ARG A 64 5.47 0.52 12.90
N ILE A 65 4.41 1.11 12.32
CA ILE A 65 3.02 0.67 12.52
C ILE A 65 2.40 0.36 11.17
N THR A 66 1.95 -0.87 11.00
CA THR A 66 1.12 -1.22 9.85
C THR A 66 -0.33 -0.85 10.06
N SER A 67 -0.90 -0.28 9.00
CA SER A 67 -2.32 -0.23 8.74
C SER A 67 -3.00 -1.58 8.99
N GLY A 68 -4.24 -1.55 9.47
CA GLY A 68 -5.05 -2.74 9.73
C GLY A 68 -5.00 -3.27 11.17
N ARG A 69 -4.12 -2.74 12.03
CA ARG A 69 -4.19 -3.01 13.47
C ARG A 69 -5.28 -2.14 14.13
N SER A 70 -5.99 -2.73 15.09
CA SER A 70 -6.91 -1.98 15.95
C SER A 70 -6.15 -1.11 16.96
N VAL A 71 -6.77 -0.02 17.40
CA VAL A 71 -6.23 0.82 18.48
C VAL A 71 -5.97 -0.01 19.73
N TYR A 72 -6.87 -0.95 20.06
CA TYR A 72 -6.68 -1.90 21.15
C TYR A 72 -5.38 -2.69 21.01
N ASN A 73 -5.20 -3.33 19.86
CA ASN A 73 -4.02 -4.15 19.60
C ASN A 73 -2.73 -3.33 19.61
N LEU A 74 -2.78 -2.06 19.19
CA LEU A 74 -1.62 -1.17 19.23
C LEU A 74 -1.29 -0.75 20.66
N PHE A 75 -2.27 -0.25 21.41
CA PHE A 75 -2.08 0.21 22.78
C PHE A 75 -1.54 -0.91 23.68
N PHE A 76 -2.15 -2.09 23.63
CA PHE A 76 -1.75 -3.23 24.45
C PHE A 76 -0.55 -4.00 23.91
N SER A 77 -0.05 -3.70 22.70
CA SER A 77 1.22 -4.28 22.24
C SER A 77 2.39 -3.96 23.18
N ALA A 78 2.30 -2.82 23.88
CA ALA A 78 3.26 -2.39 24.89
C ALA A 78 3.44 -3.41 26.02
N THR A 79 2.42 -4.20 26.36
CA THR A 79 2.51 -5.20 27.44
C THR A 79 3.32 -6.43 27.06
N GLY A 80 3.56 -6.65 25.75
CA GLY A 80 4.17 -7.87 25.23
C GLY A 80 3.26 -9.11 25.25
N GLU A 81 2.03 -8.99 25.76
CA GLU A 81 1.05 -10.09 25.84
C GLU A 81 0.30 -10.32 24.52
N ILE A 82 0.35 -9.34 23.60
CA ILE A 82 -0.17 -9.50 22.23
C ILE A 82 0.94 -10.08 21.33
N PRO A 83 0.70 -11.22 20.63
CA PRO A 83 1.69 -11.83 19.76
C PRO A 83 2.27 -10.86 18.74
N LYS A 84 3.60 -10.86 18.59
CA LYS A 84 4.31 -10.03 17.62
C LYS A 84 4.02 -10.52 16.21
N SER A 85 3.35 -9.68 15.42
CA SER A 85 3.52 -9.71 13.96
C SER A 85 4.52 -8.65 13.50
N ILE A 86 4.60 -7.51 14.21
CA ILE A 86 5.43 -6.31 13.92
C ILE A 86 5.88 -5.65 15.26
N GLU A 87 6.77 -4.65 15.21
CA GLU A 87 7.31 -3.93 16.37
C GLU A 87 6.20 -3.43 17.33
N ASN A 88 6.42 -3.64 18.63
CA ASN A 88 5.49 -3.21 19.68
C ASN A 88 5.74 -1.75 20.03
N LEU A 89 4.69 -1.07 20.51
CA LEU A 89 4.88 0.25 21.12
C LEU A 89 5.77 0.15 22.36
N GLU A 90 6.68 1.10 22.53
CA GLU A 90 7.52 1.23 23.73
C GLU A 90 6.66 1.23 25.01
N TYR A 91 6.94 0.27 25.89
CA TYR A 91 6.20 0.05 27.13
C TYR A 91 6.15 1.31 28.00
N ASP A 92 7.31 1.93 28.25
CA ASP A 92 7.43 3.05 29.18
C ASP A 92 6.58 4.25 28.73
N ARG A 93 6.52 4.55 27.43
CA ARG A 93 5.74 5.69 26.91
C ARG A 93 4.22 5.50 27.03
N ILE A 94 3.73 4.27 26.84
CA ILE A 94 2.31 3.98 27.09
C ILE A 94 2.02 3.96 28.59
N LYS A 95 2.92 3.36 29.37
CA LYS A 95 2.80 3.32 30.83
C LYS A 95 2.78 4.73 31.43
N GLU A 96 3.60 5.65 30.96
CA GLU A 96 3.58 7.06 31.38
C GLU A 96 2.21 7.72 31.14
N ASN A 97 1.57 7.45 30.01
CA ASN A 97 0.21 7.96 29.74
C ASN A 97 -0.82 7.34 30.70
N LEU A 98 -0.69 6.03 30.99
CA LEU A 98 -1.57 5.33 31.92
C LEU A 98 -1.38 5.80 33.37
N ASP A 99 -0.12 5.95 33.81
CA ASP A 99 0.20 6.43 35.16
C ASP A 99 -0.29 7.87 35.33
N SER A 100 -0.07 8.75 34.33
CA SER A 100 -0.60 10.12 34.35
C SER A 100 -2.13 10.14 34.45
N LEU A 101 -2.82 9.26 33.71
CA LEU A 101 -4.26 9.09 33.82
C LEU A 101 -4.68 8.66 35.23
N THR A 102 -3.98 7.69 35.85
CA THR A 102 -4.35 7.19 37.19
C THR A 102 -3.98 8.12 38.33
N ASP A 103 -2.91 8.89 38.19
CA ASP A 103 -2.37 9.72 39.26
C ASP A 103 -3.04 11.10 39.28
N LEU A 104 -3.40 11.63 38.11
CA LEU A 104 -3.97 12.98 37.95
C LEU A 104 -5.45 12.96 37.58
N GLY A 105 -5.97 11.83 37.13
CA GLY A 105 -7.35 11.65 36.69
C GLY A 105 -7.59 12.05 35.24
N ARG A 106 -8.75 11.62 34.73
CA ARG A 106 -9.15 11.77 33.32
C ARG A 106 -9.16 13.21 32.81
N GLU A 107 -9.68 14.15 33.60
CA GLU A 107 -9.80 15.56 33.18
C GLU A 107 -8.41 16.19 32.98
N ALA A 108 -7.49 15.97 33.91
CA ALA A 108 -6.11 16.45 33.80
C ALA A 108 -5.39 15.81 32.60
N GLN A 109 -5.64 14.53 32.32
CA GLN A 109 -5.08 13.85 31.15
C GLN A 109 -5.60 14.45 29.82
N TYR A 110 -6.88 14.81 29.75
CA TYR A 110 -7.44 15.48 28.57
C TYR A 110 -6.88 16.90 28.42
N GLU A 111 -6.74 17.65 29.50
CA GLU A 111 -6.08 18.96 29.47
C GLU A 111 -4.61 18.88 29.01
N PHE A 112 -3.92 17.79 29.35
CA PHE A 112 -2.57 17.51 28.84
C PHE A 112 -2.56 17.31 27.31
N TYR A 113 -3.54 16.58 26.77
CA TYR A 113 -3.68 16.42 25.31
C TYR A 113 -4.05 17.72 24.61
N GLU A 114 -4.92 18.54 25.20
CA GLU A 114 -5.33 19.85 24.67
C GLU A 114 -4.26 20.94 24.84
N ASN A 115 -3.26 20.70 25.70
CA ASN A 115 -2.07 21.50 25.88
C ASN A 115 -2.33 22.99 26.19
N LYS A 116 -3.09 23.28 27.25
CA LYS A 116 -3.39 24.67 27.66
C LYS A 116 -2.22 25.40 28.35
N LYS A 117 -1.17 24.73 28.85
CA LYS A 117 -0.10 25.39 29.66
C LYS A 117 1.33 24.82 29.59
N LYS A 118 1.64 23.70 28.90
CA LYS A 118 2.85 22.90 29.27
C LYS A 118 3.71 22.25 28.19
N GLN A 119 3.65 22.58 26.89
CA GLN A 119 4.61 21.99 25.96
C GLN A 119 5.29 23.03 25.06
N GLN A 120 6.62 22.94 25.01
CA GLN A 120 7.43 23.45 23.92
C GLN A 120 6.86 22.89 22.61
N THR A 121 6.61 23.76 21.65
CA THR A 121 5.99 23.46 20.35
C THR A 121 6.73 22.40 19.51
N GLU A 122 7.94 22.04 19.92
CA GLU A 122 8.86 21.15 19.21
C GLU A 122 8.47 19.65 19.30
N ASN A 123 7.66 19.25 20.29
CA ASN A 123 7.28 17.84 20.53
C ASN A 123 5.79 17.54 20.28
N LEU A 124 5.12 18.37 19.49
CA LEU A 124 3.72 18.13 19.12
C LEU A 124 3.60 17.04 18.03
N PRO A 125 2.62 16.12 18.12
CA PRO A 125 2.34 15.19 17.04
C PRO A 125 2.08 15.94 15.73
N ILE A 126 2.59 15.41 14.62
CA ILE A 126 2.41 16.02 13.30
C ILE A 126 1.30 15.27 12.56
N PHE A 127 0.23 15.99 12.24
CA PHE A 127 -0.91 15.48 11.50
C PHE A 127 -0.97 16.06 10.09
N VAL A 128 -1.49 15.26 9.17
CA VAL A 128 -2.00 15.70 7.88
C VAL A 128 -3.51 15.72 7.94
N HIS A 129 -4.13 16.84 7.58
CA HIS A 129 -5.57 17.00 7.42
C HIS A 129 -5.92 16.95 5.94
N TYR A 130 -6.69 15.93 5.56
CA TYR A 130 -7.27 15.81 4.22
C TYR A 130 -8.62 16.52 4.24
N LEU A 131 -8.66 17.74 3.70
CA LEU A 131 -9.75 18.69 3.90
C LEU A 131 -11.09 18.20 3.37
N ASP A 132 -11.10 17.60 2.18
CA ASP A 132 -12.33 17.21 1.47
C ASP A 132 -13.04 16.02 2.14
N ASP A 133 -12.29 15.09 2.74
CA ASP A 133 -12.84 13.95 3.48
C ASP A 133 -12.92 14.21 5.01
N ASP A 134 -12.40 15.36 5.46
CA ASP A 134 -12.34 15.83 6.85
C ASP A 134 -11.76 14.82 7.85
N VAL A 135 -10.60 14.26 7.49
CA VAL A 135 -9.89 13.24 8.27
C VAL A 135 -8.44 13.61 8.52
N TYR A 136 -7.90 13.09 9.63
CA TYR A 136 -6.52 13.32 10.06
C TYR A 136 -5.72 12.03 10.05
N PHE A 137 -4.47 12.14 9.65
CA PHE A 137 -3.49 11.07 9.74
C PHE A 137 -2.26 11.56 10.49
N LEU A 138 -1.81 10.81 11.49
CA LEU A 138 -0.54 11.08 12.15
C LEU A 138 0.60 10.71 11.19
N VAL A 139 1.62 11.55 11.02
CA VAL A 139 2.73 11.30 10.09
C VAL A 139 4.07 11.10 10.78
N THR A 140 4.33 11.84 11.85
CA THR A 140 5.53 11.64 12.66
C THR A 140 5.29 12.15 14.07
N ASP A 141 6.06 11.57 14.99
CA ASP A 141 6.11 11.91 16.41
C ASP A 141 4.79 11.72 17.17
N GLY A 142 4.87 11.39 18.45
CA GLY A 142 3.68 11.30 19.30
C GLY A 142 2.72 10.14 18.99
N VAL A 143 3.20 9.05 18.37
CA VAL A 143 2.44 7.81 18.18
C VAL A 143 1.81 7.32 19.49
N HIS A 144 2.63 7.14 20.53
CA HIS A 144 2.18 6.67 21.85
C HIS A 144 1.13 7.58 22.45
N ARG A 145 1.33 8.90 22.33
CA ARG A 145 0.39 9.93 22.80
C ARG A 145 -0.94 9.86 22.05
N THR A 146 -0.89 9.73 20.73
CA THR A 146 -2.08 9.69 19.87
C THR A 146 -2.89 8.41 20.11
N VAL A 147 -2.21 7.25 20.14
CA VAL A 147 -2.86 5.96 20.45
C VAL A 147 -3.48 6.00 21.85
N SER A 148 -2.79 6.58 22.84
CA SER A 148 -3.33 6.73 24.20
C SER A 148 -4.52 7.68 24.25
N ALA A 149 -4.46 8.83 23.57
CA ALA A 149 -5.57 9.78 23.50
C ALA A 149 -6.82 9.14 22.89
N ILE A 150 -6.65 8.34 21.83
CA ILE A 150 -7.74 7.57 21.22
C ILE A 150 -8.28 6.52 22.19
N MET A 151 -7.39 5.71 22.77
CA MET A 151 -7.76 4.66 23.74
C MET A 151 -8.51 5.23 24.95
N PHE A 152 -8.08 6.38 25.46
CA PHE A 152 -8.68 7.03 26.61
C PHE A 152 -9.94 7.84 26.27
N GLY A 153 -10.32 7.94 24.99
CA GLY A 153 -11.51 8.67 24.56
C GLY A 153 -11.39 10.18 24.74
N ALA A 154 -10.18 10.73 24.62
CA ALA A 154 -9.98 12.17 24.66
C ALA A 154 -10.73 12.85 23.50
N PRO A 155 -11.39 14.01 23.71
CA PRO A 155 -12.12 14.68 22.64
C PRO A 155 -11.19 15.33 21.62
N MET A 156 -10.12 15.97 22.10
CA MET A 156 -9.20 16.75 21.30
C MET A 156 -7.75 16.41 21.64
N ILE A 157 -6.85 16.60 20.69
CA ILE A 157 -5.40 16.55 20.88
C ILE A 157 -4.73 17.70 20.12
N MET A 158 -3.82 18.40 20.79
CA MET A 158 -3.02 19.46 20.15
C MET A 158 -1.96 18.84 19.24
N GLY A 159 -1.83 19.37 18.03
CA GLY A 159 -0.83 18.93 17.07
C GLY A 159 -0.43 20.01 16.06
N ARG A 160 0.61 19.72 15.28
CA ARG A 160 0.98 20.50 14.10
C ARG A 160 0.28 19.90 12.90
N VAL A 161 -0.50 20.70 12.18
CA VAL A 161 -1.37 20.24 11.10
C VAL A 161 -0.92 20.82 9.77
N ASP A 162 -0.50 19.95 8.86
CA ASP A 162 -0.40 20.26 7.44
C ASP A 162 -1.76 19.99 6.76
N THR A 163 -2.19 20.89 5.88
CA THR A 163 -3.49 20.77 5.20
C THR A 163 -3.30 20.41 3.73
N TYR A 164 -4.08 19.43 3.31
CA TYR A 164 -4.07 18.87 1.97
C TYR A 164 -5.47 18.96 1.38
N LYS A 165 -5.56 19.22 0.08
CA LYS A 165 -6.82 19.30 -0.65
C LYS A 165 -6.82 18.30 -1.81
N LYS A 166 -7.97 17.70 -2.06
CA LYS A 166 -8.16 16.71 -3.10
C LYS A 166 -7.90 17.35 -4.47
N ASN A 167 -7.03 16.73 -5.23
CA ASN A 167 -6.80 17.03 -6.64
C ASN A 167 -7.61 16.03 -7.46
N LYS A 168 -8.72 16.51 -8.03
CA LYS A 168 -9.65 15.69 -8.79
C LYS A 168 -9.00 15.05 -10.02
N ASP A 169 -8.10 15.75 -10.69
CA ASP A 169 -7.42 15.20 -11.86
C ASP A 169 -6.50 14.03 -11.45
N LYS A 170 -5.78 14.16 -10.33
CA LYS A 170 -4.97 13.05 -9.77
C LYS A 170 -5.84 11.87 -9.31
N GLU A 171 -7.01 12.13 -8.73
CA GLU A 171 -7.96 11.09 -8.31
C GLU A 171 -8.50 10.34 -9.52
N ASP A 172 -9.00 11.05 -10.54
CA ASP A 172 -9.51 10.46 -11.77
C ASP A 172 -8.43 9.63 -12.48
N ASN A 173 -7.20 10.16 -12.53
CA ASN A 173 -6.04 9.45 -13.08
C ASN A 173 -5.69 8.18 -12.29
N TYR A 174 -5.72 8.23 -10.95
CA TYR A 174 -5.51 7.06 -10.10
C TYR A 174 -6.59 5.99 -10.30
N VAL A 175 -7.86 6.39 -10.41
CA VAL A 175 -8.97 5.46 -10.69
C VAL A 175 -8.76 4.75 -12.02
N VAL A 176 -8.42 5.48 -13.08
CA VAL A 176 -8.13 4.88 -14.40
C VAL A 176 -6.94 3.93 -14.33
N HIS A 177 -5.89 4.28 -13.58
CA HIS A 177 -4.73 3.43 -13.37
C HIS A 177 -5.10 2.10 -12.70
N GLU A 178 -5.81 2.14 -11.56
CA GLU A 178 -6.21 0.93 -10.83
C GLU A 178 -7.19 0.07 -11.63
N GLU A 179 -8.10 0.66 -12.39
CA GLU A 179 -8.96 -0.09 -13.32
C GLU A 179 -8.13 -0.83 -14.40
N THR A 180 -7.14 -0.14 -14.95
CA THR A 180 -6.29 -0.68 -16.02
C THR A 180 -5.42 -1.82 -15.49
N LYS A 181 -4.81 -1.63 -14.31
CA LYS A 181 -4.08 -2.67 -13.57
C LYS A 181 -4.98 -3.87 -13.26
N GLY A 182 -6.20 -3.65 -12.76
CA GLY A 182 -7.15 -4.74 -12.48
C GLY A 182 -7.56 -5.52 -13.73
N LYS A 183 -7.75 -4.84 -14.88
CA LYS A 183 -7.98 -5.50 -16.17
C LYS A 183 -6.77 -6.35 -16.58
N TRP A 184 -5.57 -5.80 -16.43
CA TRP A 184 -4.31 -6.48 -16.73
C TRP A 184 -4.14 -7.75 -15.88
N GLU A 185 -4.29 -7.67 -14.57
CA GLU A 185 -4.16 -8.81 -13.65
C GLU A 185 -5.18 -9.93 -13.95
N LYS A 186 -6.45 -9.57 -14.21
CA LYS A 186 -7.49 -10.54 -14.60
C LYS A 186 -7.13 -11.27 -15.88
N ILE A 187 -6.47 -10.60 -16.83
CA ILE A 187 -6.04 -11.19 -18.09
C ILE A 187 -4.84 -12.09 -17.89
N ASN A 188 -3.83 -11.64 -17.15
CA ASN A 188 -2.65 -12.45 -16.83
C ASN A 188 -3.06 -13.80 -16.20
N LYS A 189 -4.05 -13.79 -15.29
CA LYS A 189 -4.62 -15.01 -14.69
C LYS A 189 -5.38 -15.93 -15.66
N LYS A 190 -5.90 -15.39 -16.78
CA LYS A 190 -6.66 -16.16 -17.78
C LYS A 190 -5.75 -16.79 -18.85
N LEU A 191 -4.53 -16.32 -19.00
CA LEU A 191 -3.59 -16.86 -19.98
C LEU A 191 -3.11 -18.23 -19.49
N LYS A 192 -3.40 -19.26 -20.28
CA LYS A 192 -3.20 -20.65 -19.84
C LYS A 192 -1.77 -21.10 -20.05
N TYR A 193 -1.13 -20.67 -21.13
CA TYR A 193 0.18 -21.17 -21.56
C TYR A 193 1.30 -20.15 -21.39
N ILE A 194 0.95 -18.87 -21.22
CA ILE A 194 1.89 -17.78 -20.94
C ILE A 194 1.53 -17.11 -19.61
N SER A 195 2.54 -16.68 -18.87
CA SER A 195 2.42 -15.70 -17.79
C SER A 195 3.23 -14.48 -18.15
N ILE A 196 2.82 -13.32 -17.64
CA ILE A 196 3.55 -12.07 -17.84
C ILE A 196 3.97 -11.58 -16.47
N HIS A 197 5.27 -11.42 -16.31
CA HIS A 197 5.89 -10.95 -15.09
C HIS A 197 6.35 -9.52 -15.31
N LYS A 198 5.97 -8.63 -14.40
CA LYS A 198 6.61 -7.32 -14.33
C LYS A 198 8.01 -7.55 -13.75
N LEU A 199 9.03 -7.00 -14.40
CA LEU A 199 10.39 -7.04 -13.87
C LEU A 199 10.52 -5.92 -12.84
N ASP A 200 10.99 -6.27 -11.65
CA ASP A 200 11.33 -5.29 -10.62
C ASP A 200 12.74 -4.74 -10.88
N ILE A 201 12.99 -3.53 -10.39
CA ILE A 201 14.22 -2.73 -10.61
C ILE A 201 15.51 -3.49 -10.25
N VAL A 202 15.41 -4.52 -9.40
CA VAL A 202 16.55 -5.25 -8.83
C VAL A 202 17.11 -6.31 -9.80
N ASP A 203 16.40 -6.63 -10.89
CA ASP A 203 16.83 -7.63 -11.88
C ASP A 203 17.68 -7.04 -13.04
N LEU A 204 18.02 -5.75 -12.99
CA LEU A 204 18.85 -5.06 -13.98
C LEU A 204 20.31 -4.94 -13.50
N ASP A 205 21.26 -5.08 -14.43
CA ASP A 205 22.69 -4.82 -14.18
C ASP A 205 22.88 -3.38 -13.63
N PRO A 206 23.64 -3.18 -12.54
CA PRO A 206 23.87 -1.86 -11.95
C PRO A 206 24.45 -0.80 -12.91
N PHE A 207 25.01 -1.19 -14.06
CA PHE A 207 25.42 -0.24 -15.10
C PHE A 207 24.23 0.32 -15.92
N GLU A 208 23.16 -0.44 -16.11
CA GLU A 208 21.92 0.03 -16.76
C GLU A 208 21.06 0.90 -15.83
N ALA A 209 21.10 0.63 -14.53
CA ALA A 209 20.31 1.32 -13.52
C ALA A 209 20.63 2.83 -13.37
N ARG A 210 21.84 3.27 -13.75
CA ARG A 210 22.28 4.66 -13.57
C ARG A 210 21.81 5.62 -14.66
N PHE A 211 21.31 5.10 -15.79
CA PHE A 211 20.75 5.89 -16.88
C PHE A 211 19.24 5.68 -17.07
N SER A 212 18.62 4.78 -16.31
CA SER A 212 17.19 4.53 -16.39
C SER A 212 16.40 5.52 -15.53
N HIS A 213 15.95 6.61 -16.14
CA HIS A 213 14.65 7.20 -15.80
C HIS A 213 13.48 6.32 -16.31
N GLN A 214 13.65 4.99 -16.38
CA GLN A 214 12.91 4.14 -17.32
C GLN A 214 12.03 3.08 -16.64
N GLU A 215 10.73 3.36 -16.67
CA GLU A 215 9.68 2.62 -17.40
C GLU A 215 9.58 1.08 -17.24
N GLY A 216 8.37 0.60 -16.96
CA GLY A 216 8.06 -0.79 -16.58
C GLY A 216 8.33 -1.84 -17.66
N LYS A 217 9.42 -2.60 -17.51
CA LYS A 217 9.72 -3.77 -18.35
C LYS A 217 8.88 -4.99 -17.93
N TYR A 218 8.40 -5.77 -18.91
CA TYR A 218 7.62 -6.98 -18.71
C TYR A 218 8.28 -8.18 -19.40
N GLU A 219 8.33 -9.33 -18.73
CA GLU A 219 8.84 -10.61 -19.23
C GLU A 219 7.66 -11.57 -19.49
N ILE A 220 7.68 -12.29 -20.62
CA ILE A 220 6.71 -13.35 -20.92
C ILE A 220 7.35 -14.70 -20.58
N ARG A 221 6.72 -15.49 -19.71
CA ARG A 221 7.14 -16.86 -19.36
C ARG A 221 6.11 -17.89 -19.82
N LEU A 222 6.54 -19.14 -19.99
CA LEU A 222 5.68 -20.25 -20.43
C LEU A 222 5.26 -21.12 -19.23
N ASN A 223 3.96 -21.11 -18.90
CA ASN A 223 3.42 -21.83 -17.73
C ASN A 223 3.62 -23.35 -17.82
N ALA A 224 3.54 -23.92 -19.03
CA ALA A 224 3.67 -25.37 -19.24
C ALA A 224 5.12 -25.89 -19.13
N PHE A 225 6.10 -24.98 -19.01
CA PHE A 225 7.52 -25.28 -18.86
C PHE A 225 8.15 -24.40 -17.78
N SER A 226 7.54 -24.37 -16.59
CA SER A 226 7.84 -23.46 -15.46
C SER A 226 9.29 -23.39 -14.99
N ASN A 227 10.15 -24.35 -15.38
CA ASN A 227 11.52 -24.47 -14.89
C ASN A 227 12.58 -23.93 -15.87
N GLN A 228 12.17 -23.34 -17.01
CA GLN A 228 13.08 -22.70 -17.97
C GLN A 228 12.45 -21.41 -18.51
N ASN A 229 13.08 -20.27 -18.21
CA ASN A 229 12.68 -18.97 -18.77
C ASN A 229 12.96 -18.98 -20.28
N LEU A 230 11.98 -18.54 -21.08
CA LEU A 230 12.13 -18.37 -22.51
C LEU A 230 11.97 -16.89 -22.81
N ASN A 231 13.08 -16.18 -22.98
CA ASN A 231 13.07 -14.77 -23.37
C ASN A 231 12.63 -14.70 -24.84
N LEU A 232 11.47 -14.12 -25.09
CA LEU A 232 10.97 -13.86 -26.42
C LEU A 232 11.27 -12.41 -26.76
N ASP A 233 12.30 -12.20 -27.58
CA ASP A 233 12.58 -10.90 -28.18
C ASP A 233 11.63 -10.68 -29.36
N PHE A 234 10.91 -9.56 -29.35
CA PHE A 234 10.06 -9.13 -30.45
C PHE A 234 10.69 -7.88 -31.08
N ASP A 235 10.78 -7.79 -32.42
CA ASP A 235 11.37 -6.62 -33.10
C ASP A 235 10.52 -5.34 -32.95
N SER A 236 9.34 -5.44 -32.37
CA SER A 236 8.53 -4.29 -31.97
C SER A 236 8.34 -4.33 -30.47
N PRO A 237 8.43 -3.19 -29.76
CA PRO A 237 8.32 -3.17 -28.31
C PRO A 237 7.01 -3.83 -27.89
N VAL A 238 7.14 -4.84 -27.04
CA VAL A 238 6.10 -5.20 -26.08
C VAL A 238 5.82 -3.89 -25.36
N VAL A 239 4.65 -3.31 -25.62
CA VAL A 239 4.41 -1.92 -25.28
C VAL A 239 4.70 -1.71 -23.80
N ILE A 240 5.67 -0.84 -23.52
CA ILE A 240 6.09 -0.53 -22.16
C ILE A 240 4.96 0.26 -21.53
N VAL A 241 4.37 -0.31 -20.48
CA VAL A 241 3.34 0.36 -19.68
C VAL A 241 4.07 1.11 -18.59
N ASP A 242 4.09 2.43 -18.73
CA ASP A 242 4.62 3.28 -17.69
C ASP A 242 3.61 3.36 -16.53
N ASN A 243 4.10 3.27 -15.29
CA ASN A 243 3.29 3.42 -14.09
C ASN A 243 3.75 4.65 -13.29
N GLY A 244 4.73 5.38 -13.80
CA GLY A 244 5.30 6.57 -13.22
C GLY A 244 4.59 7.79 -13.78
N ILE A 245 3.83 8.45 -12.91
CA ILE A 245 3.27 9.81 -13.03
C ILE A 245 1.77 9.84 -13.39
N ILE A 246 0.98 9.96 -12.32
CA ILE A 246 -0.47 10.20 -12.26
C ILE A 246 -0.82 11.65 -12.68
N GLU A 247 0.16 12.45 -13.14
CA GLU A 247 0.02 13.88 -13.39
C GLU A 247 -0.30 14.24 -14.86
N ASP A 248 -0.25 13.29 -15.80
CA ASP A 248 -0.55 13.54 -17.23
C ASP A 248 -1.70 12.66 -17.76
N ALA A 249 -2.91 13.22 -17.82
CA ALA A 249 -4.11 12.55 -18.31
C ALA A 249 -3.99 12.06 -19.77
N LYS A 250 -3.22 12.74 -20.64
CA LYS A 250 -3.01 12.30 -22.02
C LYS A 250 -2.11 11.08 -22.08
N ARG A 251 -1.13 10.99 -21.19
CA ARG A 251 -0.24 9.84 -21.05
C ARG A 251 -1.02 8.60 -20.59
N ILE A 252 -1.95 8.75 -19.66
CA ILE A 252 -2.78 7.66 -19.12
C ILE A 252 -3.73 7.06 -20.18
N GLU A 253 -4.39 7.89 -21.01
CA GLU A 253 -5.21 7.35 -22.10
C GLU A 253 -4.37 6.62 -23.17
N LYS A 254 -3.17 7.11 -23.45
CA LYS A 254 -2.21 6.42 -24.34
C LYS A 254 -1.74 5.09 -23.73
N GLU A 255 -1.48 5.04 -22.42
CA GLU A 255 -1.15 3.80 -21.70
C GLU A 255 -2.31 2.79 -21.74
N LYS A 256 -3.54 3.23 -21.56
CA LYS A 256 -4.73 2.39 -21.66
C LYS A 256 -4.90 1.79 -23.06
N GLU A 257 -4.67 2.58 -24.11
CA GLU A 257 -4.67 2.09 -25.50
C GLU A 257 -3.56 1.05 -25.72
N ASN A 258 -2.35 1.38 -25.28
CA ASN A 258 -1.16 0.54 -25.34
C ASN A 258 -1.35 -0.82 -24.65
N VAL A 259 -1.88 -0.81 -23.42
CA VAL A 259 -2.28 -2.01 -22.66
C VAL A 259 -3.31 -2.82 -23.45
N GLY A 260 -4.30 -2.16 -24.04
CA GLY A 260 -5.31 -2.80 -24.89
C GLY A 260 -4.71 -3.51 -26.11
N ILE A 261 -3.77 -2.88 -26.81
CA ILE A 261 -3.05 -3.47 -27.95
C ILE A 261 -2.22 -4.66 -27.50
N LEU A 262 -1.48 -4.52 -26.41
CA LEU A 262 -0.64 -5.56 -25.84
C LEU A 262 -1.47 -6.80 -25.47
N ILE A 263 -2.58 -6.60 -24.75
CA ILE A 263 -3.55 -7.65 -24.40
C ILE A 263 -4.01 -8.43 -25.63
N ARG A 264 -4.35 -7.74 -26.73
CA ARG A 264 -4.82 -8.40 -27.97
C ARG A 264 -3.72 -9.28 -28.56
N LYS A 265 -2.49 -8.78 -28.65
CA LYS A 265 -1.33 -9.54 -29.15
C LYS A 265 -1.05 -10.78 -28.28
N LEU A 266 -1.11 -10.65 -26.96
CA LEU A 266 -0.85 -11.76 -26.03
C LEU A 266 -1.90 -12.85 -26.11
N ARG A 267 -3.19 -12.49 -26.20
CA ARG A 267 -4.27 -13.46 -26.42
C ARG A 267 -4.10 -14.22 -27.73
N GLN A 268 -3.66 -13.51 -28.78
CA GLN A 268 -3.36 -14.12 -30.07
C GLN A 268 -2.23 -15.15 -29.93
N ILE A 269 -1.13 -14.81 -29.24
CA ILE A 269 -0.03 -15.74 -28.94
C ILE A 269 -0.50 -16.95 -28.12
N ASP A 270 -1.25 -16.76 -27.04
CA ASP A 270 -1.78 -17.86 -26.21
C ASP A 270 -2.68 -18.81 -27.02
N SER A 271 -3.51 -18.25 -27.91
CA SER A 271 -4.34 -19.04 -28.82
C SER A 271 -3.54 -19.89 -29.80
N TYR A 272 -2.40 -19.38 -30.30
CA TYR A 272 -1.50 -20.14 -31.17
C TYR A 272 -0.74 -21.24 -30.43
N LEU A 273 -0.36 -20.95 -29.20
CA LEU A 273 0.34 -21.88 -28.35
C LEU A 273 -0.58 -23.04 -27.91
N SER A 274 -1.87 -22.79 -27.69
CA SER A 274 -2.79 -23.81 -27.16
C SER A 274 -2.80 -25.13 -27.98
N PRO A 275 -2.97 -25.15 -29.32
CA PRO A 275 -2.86 -26.37 -30.11
C PRO A 275 -1.47 -27.02 -30.07
N ILE A 276 -0.41 -26.20 -30.12
CA ILE A 276 1.00 -26.67 -30.11
C ILE A 276 1.28 -27.43 -28.82
N PHE A 277 0.90 -26.86 -27.67
CA PHE A 277 1.07 -27.48 -26.36
C PHE A 277 0.23 -28.74 -26.20
N LYS A 278 -0.99 -28.78 -26.75
CA LYS A 278 -1.81 -30.00 -26.77
C LYS A 278 -1.08 -31.13 -27.49
N ILE A 279 -0.46 -30.87 -28.64
CA ILE A 279 0.28 -31.87 -29.42
C ILE A 279 1.58 -32.27 -28.69
N LEU A 280 2.36 -31.30 -28.22
CA LEU A 280 3.63 -31.54 -27.54
C LEU A 280 3.52 -32.35 -26.25
N ARG A 281 2.36 -32.32 -25.59
CA ARG A 281 2.08 -33.14 -24.40
C ARG A 281 2.22 -34.64 -24.70
N TRP A 282 1.84 -35.09 -25.89
CA TRP A 282 1.85 -36.49 -26.30
C TRP A 282 3.19 -36.97 -26.87
N LEU A 283 4.11 -36.06 -27.19
CA LEU A 283 5.41 -36.43 -27.74
C LEU A 283 6.39 -36.88 -26.64
N PRO A 284 7.16 -37.96 -26.86
CA PRO A 284 8.08 -38.53 -25.87
C PRO A 284 9.40 -37.76 -25.76
N PHE A 285 9.40 -36.45 -26.03
CA PHE A 285 10.58 -35.60 -25.93
C PHE A 285 10.81 -35.13 -24.48
N ASN A 286 12.09 -34.96 -24.11
CA ASN A 286 12.45 -34.26 -22.88
C ASN A 286 12.08 -32.76 -22.98
N GLN A 287 12.00 -32.09 -21.82
CA GLN A 287 11.52 -30.70 -21.74
C GLN A 287 12.34 -29.72 -22.60
N SER A 288 13.67 -29.84 -22.59
CA SER A 288 14.56 -28.98 -23.38
C SER A 288 14.30 -29.07 -24.90
N LYS A 289 14.07 -30.29 -25.43
CA LYS A 289 13.71 -30.47 -26.85
C LYS A 289 12.33 -29.90 -27.18
N LYS A 290 11.36 -30.02 -26.27
CA LYS A 290 10.03 -29.40 -26.44
C LYS A 290 10.12 -27.87 -26.50
N LEU A 291 10.94 -27.25 -25.65
CA LEU A 291 11.17 -25.80 -25.63
C LEU A 291 11.81 -25.29 -26.93
N ARG A 292 12.85 -25.97 -27.42
CA ARG A 292 13.46 -25.62 -28.73
C ARG A 292 12.45 -25.71 -29.87
N LEU A 293 11.50 -26.63 -29.81
CA LEU A 293 10.45 -26.74 -30.82
C LEU A 293 9.44 -25.60 -30.71
N VAL A 294 9.03 -25.23 -29.49
CA VAL A 294 8.16 -24.06 -29.26
C VAL A 294 8.81 -22.78 -29.75
N ALA A 295 10.08 -22.54 -29.42
CA ALA A 295 10.82 -21.36 -29.88
C ALA A 295 10.84 -21.26 -31.42
N LYS A 296 11.23 -22.34 -32.12
CA LYS A 296 11.22 -22.39 -33.59
C LYS A 296 9.84 -22.20 -34.20
N LEU A 297 8.78 -22.66 -33.53
CA LEU A 297 7.40 -22.47 -34.00
C LEU A 297 6.94 -21.03 -33.81
N LEU A 298 7.33 -20.38 -32.71
CA LEU A 298 7.06 -18.97 -32.45
C LEU A 298 7.76 -18.07 -33.47
N GLU A 299 9.06 -18.29 -33.74
CA GLU A 299 9.83 -17.60 -34.77
C GLU A 299 9.14 -17.69 -36.15
N ARG A 300 8.80 -18.92 -36.59
CA ARG A 300 8.15 -19.14 -37.90
C ARG A 300 6.78 -18.49 -38.02
N GLN A 301 6.00 -18.47 -36.95
CA GLN A 301 4.66 -17.85 -36.96
C GLN A 301 4.75 -16.33 -36.94
N TYR A 302 5.73 -15.78 -36.23
CA TYR A 302 6.03 -14.36 -36.24
C TYR A 302 6.47 -13.90 -37.64
N ASP A 303 7.42 -14.60 -38.26
CA ASP A 303 7.86 -14.34 -39.64
C ASP A 303 6.70 -14.37 -40.64
N LYS A 304 5.78 -15.34 -40.48
CA LYS A 304 4.60 -15.47 -41.33
C LYS A 304 3.65 -14.27 -41.15
N HIS A 305 3.47 -13.78 -39.93
CA HIS A 305 2.63 -12.61 -39.65
C HIS A 305 3.24 -11.29 -40.13
N GLN A 306 4.56 -11.14 -40.04
CA GLN A 306 5.25 -9.96 -40.60
C GLN A 306 5.11 -9.93 -42.13
N ARG A 307 5.23 -11.08 -42.79
CA ARG A 307 5.03 -11.20 -44.26
C ARG A 307 3.59 -10.97 -44.72
N LEU A 308 2.59 -11.15 -43.86
CA LEU A 308 1.18 -10.89 -44.19
C LEU A 308 0.77 -9.42 -43.99
N LYS A 309 1.67 -8.59 -43.45
CA LYS A 309 1.47 -7.15 -43.24
C LYS A 309 2.25 -6.26 -44.23
N MET A 310 3.12 -6.85 -45.04
CA MET A 310 3.69 -6.23 -46.25
C MET A 310 2.76 -6.52 -47.44
#